data_AF-A0A0A9GH72-F1
#
_entry.id   AF-A0A0A9GH72-F1
#
_cell.length_a   1.000
_cell.length_b   1.000
_cell.length_c   1.000
_cell.angle_alpha   90.00
_cell.angle_beta   90.00
_cell.angle_gamma   90.00
#
_symmetry.space_group_name_H-M   'P 1'
#
loop_
_entity.id
_entity.type
_entity.pdbx_description
1 polymer ?
#
loop_
_entity_poly.entity_id
_entity_poly.type
_entity_poly.pdbx_seq_one_letter_code
_entity_poly.pdbx_strand_id
1 'polypeptide(L)'
;MTSNKWVADSVVDLLRDKPTMGPKELHDELKKKYKIDVPYDMVFRGKERALDIINGTWDDSYDLLPTHRAELLKSMPGCIVELDTEEHNGDVCFRRFFVTLKPCIDRFLQGCRSYIAMDRTYLTGRSRG
;
A
#
# COMPACT_ATOMS: atom_id res chain seq x y z
N MET A 1 -32.14 7.28 -6.07
CA MET A 1 -31.74 5.90 -5.75
C MET A 1 -30.38 5.94 -5.09
N THR A 2 -30.24 5.30 -3.93
CA THR A 2 -28.97 5.18 -3.23
C THR A 2 -28.04 4.29 -4.05
N SER A 3 -26.91 4.84 -4.51
CA SER A 3 -25.91 4.12 -5.30
C SER A 3 -24.57 4.19 -4.59
N ASN A 4 -23.66 3.26 -4.91
CA ASN A 4 -22.29 3.29 -4.39
C ASN A 4 -21.55 4.59 -4.75
N LYS A 5 -21.87 5.22 -5.89
CA LYS A 5 -21.34 6.53 -6.26
C LYS A 5 -21.83 7.63 -5.32
N TRP A 6 -23.13 7.66 -5.05
CA TRP A 6 -23.70 8.63 -4.10
C TRP A 6 -23.11 8.47 -2.70
N VAL A 7 -22.89 7.21 -2.25
CA VAL A 7 -22.23 6.96 -0.98
C VAL A 7 -20.81 7.50 -1.00
N ALA A 8 -20.02 7.19 -2.04
CA ALA A 8 -18.65 7.68 -2.18
C ALA A 8 -18.60 9.21 -2.08
N ASP A 9 -19.37 9.92 -2.91
CA ASP A 9 -19.43 11.39 -2.92
C ASP A 9 -19.83 11.97 -1.55
N SER A 10 -20.66 11.26 -0.78
CA SER A 10 -21.14 11.71 0.54
C SER A 10 -20.15 11.47 1.68
N VAL A 11 -19.22 10.52 1.53
CA VAL A 11 -18.26 10.13 2.57
C VAL A 11 -16.83 10.60 2.31
N VAL A 12 -16.53 11.14 1.12
CA VAL A 12 -15.19 11.67 0.78
C VAL A 12 -14.71 12.71 1.81
N ASP A 13 -15.53 13.72 2.12
CA ASP A 13 -15.11 14.76 3.06
C ASP A 13 -14.95 14.21 4.48
N LEU A 14 -15.79 13.26 4.90
CA LEU A 14 -15.69 12.58 6.19
C LEU A 14 -14.40 11.76 6.31
N LEU A 15 -14.01 11.07 5.23
CA LEU A 15 -12.78 10.27 5.19
C LEU A 15 -11.53 11.12 5.06
N ARG A 16 -11.63 12.33 4.50
CA ARG A 16 -10.53 13.33 4.53
C ARG A 16 -10.26 13.80 5.95
N ASP A 17 -11.31 14.05 6.73
CA ASP A 17 -11.17 14.46 8.14
C ASP A 17 -10.80 13.29 9.06
N LYS A 18 -11.36 12.10 8.80
CA LYS A 18 -11.17 10.88 9.61
C LYS A 18 -10.91 9.65 8.73
N PRO A 19 -9.67 9.42 8.28
CA PRO A 19 -9.36 8.34 7.33
C PRO A 19 -9.49 6.93 7.92
N THR A 20 -9.44 6.79 9.25
CA THR A 20 -9.52 5.49 9.93
C THR A 20 -10.95 5.00 10.13
N MET A 21 -11.97 5.77 9.73
CA MET A 21 -13.37 5.45 10.01
C MET A 21 -13.81 4.14 9.35
N GLY A 22 -14.44 3.27 10.14
CA GLY A 22 -14.90 1.97 9.68
C GLY A 22 -16.17 2.04 8.81
N PRO A 23 -16.46 1.04 7.95
CA PRO A 23 -17.69 0.99 7.17
C PRO A 23 -18.96 1.02 8.04
N LYS A 24 -18.92 0.43 9.24
CA LYS A 24 -20.03 0.46 10.19
C LYS A 24 -20.28 1.86 10.76
N GLU A 25 -19.22 2.57 11.11
CA GLU A 25 -19.32 3.95 11.59
C GLU A 25 -19.86 4.88 10.49
N LEU A 26 -19.37 4.71 9.25
CA LEU A 26 -19.90 5.42 8.08
C LEU A 26 -21.37 5.12 7.83
N HIS A 27 -21.79 3.86 7.99
CA HIS A 27 -23.19 3.47 7.85
C HIS A 27 -24.08 4.20 8.87
N ASP A 28 -23.67 4.23 10.14
CA ASP A 28 -24.42 4.91 11.20
C ASP A 28 -24.46 6.43 10.99
N GLU A 29 -23.37 7.02 10.49
CA GLU A 29 -23.30 8.44 10.16
C GLU A 29 -24.20 8.82 8.98
N LEU A 30 -24.19 8.01 7.91
CA LEU A 30 -25.09 8.19 6.76
C LEU A 30 -26.56 8.09 7.18
N LYS A 31 -26.91 7.10 8.02
CA LYS A 31 -28.25 6.94 8.58
C LYS A 31 -28.64 8.13 9.45
N LYS A 32 -27.72 8.65 10.26
CA LYS A 32 -27.96 9.81 11.12
C LYS A 32 -28.19 11.09 10.32
N LYS A 33 -27.36 11.34 9.30
CA LYS A 33 -27.33 12.58 8.50
C LYS A 33 -28.47 12.63 7.47
N TYR A 34 -28.69 11.54 6.74
CA TYR A 34 -29.64 11.52 5.62
C TYR A 34 -30.96 10.81 5.94
N LYS A 35 -31.07 10.13 7.10
CA LYS A 35 -32.24 9.31 7.48
C LYS A 35 -32.57 8.20 6.48
N ILE A 36 -31.57 7.75 5.72
CA ILE A 36 -31.68 6.67 4.75
C ILE A 36 -30.94 5.45 5.30
N ASP A 37 -31.56 4.27 5.21
CA ASP A 37 -30.92 3.00 5.53
C ASP A 37 -30.27 2.45 4.26
N VAL A 38 -28.94 2.36 4.24
CA VAL A 38 -28.16 1.93 3.07
C VAL A 38 -27.59 0.55 3.36
N PRO A 39 -27.70 -0.44 2.46
CA PRO A 39 -27.09 -1.74 2.68
C PRO A 39 -25.60 -1.62 2.99
N TYR A 40 -25.12 -2.36 4.00
CA TYR A 40 -23.73 -2.32 4.43
C TYR A 40 -22.73 -2.52 3.28
N ASP A 41 -22.99 -3.48 2.38
CA ASP A 41 -22.12 -3.75 1.23
C ASP A 41 -22.00 -2.55 0.28
N MET A 42 -23.06 -1.76 0.13
CA MET A 42 -23.04 -0.54 -0.66
C MET A 42 -22.23 0.56 0.03
N VAL A 43 -22.26 0.62 1.37
CA VAL A 43 -21.41 1.52 2.16
C VAL A 43 -19.95 1.12 2.05
N PHE A 44 -19.64 -0.16 2.17
CA PHE A 44 -18.29 -0.69 2.02
C PHE A 44 -17.72 -0.34 0.63
N ARG A 45 -18.43 -0.66 -0.45
CA ARG A 45 -17.99 -0.34 -1.82
C ARG A 45 -17.93 1.17 -2.09
N GLY A 46 -18.82 1.94 -1.47
CA GLY A 46 -18.79 3.40 -1.54
C GLY A 46 -17.57 3.98 -0.83
N LYS A 47 -17.19 3.40 0.32
CA LYS A 47 -15.98 3.75 1.05
C LYS A 47 -14.73 3.46 0.22
N GLU A 48 -14.61 2.27 -0.37
CA GLU A 48 -13.46 1.92 -1.22
C GLU A 48 -13.31 2.92 -2.37
N ARG A 49 -14.41 3.24 -3.07
CA ARG A 49 -14.41 4.28 -4.11
C ARG A 49 -14.03 5.66 -3.60
N ALA A 50 -14.48 6.04 -2.40
CA ALA A 50 -14.09 7.31 -1.80
C ALA A 50 -12.60 7.35 -1.48
N LEU A 51 -12.02 6.23 -1.03
CA LEU A 51 -10.57 6.12 -0.82
C LEU A 51 -9.79 6.24 -2.14
N ASP A 52 -10.28 5.63 -3.22
CA ASP A 52 -9.67 5.79 -4.55
C ASP A 52 -9.70 7.26 -5.02
N ILE A 53 -10.79 7.99 -4.74
CA ILE A 53 -10.89 9.43 -5.07
C ILE A 53 -9.89 10.26 -4.25
N ILE A 54 -9.63 9.88 -2.99
CA ILE A 54 -8.76 10.64 -2.09
C ILE A 54 -7.28 10.36 -2.37
N ASN A 55 -6.92 9.08 -2.49
CA ASN A 55 -5.53 8.64 -2.56
C ASN A 55 -5.05 8.39 -4.00
N GLY A 56 -5.96 8.36 -4.97
CA GLY A 56 -5.69 7.78 -6.28
C GLY A 56 -5.91 6.27 -6.28
N THR A 57 -5.91 5.69 -7.46
CA THR A 57 -6.01 4.24 -7.64
C THR A 57 -4.66 3.56 -7.40
N TRP A 58 -4.70 2.23 -7.26
CA TRP A 58 -3.48 1.43 -7.21
C TRP A 58 -2.64 1.58 -8.48
N ASP A 59 -3.30 1.66 -9.65
CA ASP A 59 -2.64 1.82 -10.94
C ASP A 59 -1.90 3.16 -11.01
N ASP A 60 -2.54 4.25 -10.57
CA ASP A 60 -1.89 5.57 -10.47
C ASP A 60 -0.64 5.54 -9.59
N SER A 61 -0.66 4.73 -8.52
CA SER A 61 0.49 4.58 -7.62
C SER A 61 1.66 3.86 -8.29
N TYR A 62 1.39 2.87 -9.14
CA TYR A 62 2.42 2.16 -9.91
C TYR A 62 3.04 3.06 -10.98
N ASP A 63 2.24 3.90 -11.63
CA ASP A 63 2.70 4.86 -12.63
C ASP A 63 3.66 5.91 -12.04
N LEU A 64 3.58 6.17 -10.73
CA LEU A 64 4.48 7.08 -10.03
C LEU A 64 5.83 6.46 -9.62
N LEU A 65 5.98 5.13 -9.67
CA LEU A 65 7.22 4.46 -9.24
C LEU A 65 8.49 4.89 -10.01
N PRO A 66 8.46 5.10 -11.34
CA PRO A 66 9.63 5.60 -12.07
C PRO A 66 10.07 6.99 -11.59
N THR A 67 9.11 7.89 -11.36
CA THR A 67 9.37 9.23 -10.82
C THR A 67 9.92 9.14 -9.41
N HIS A 68 9.31 8.32 -8.56
CA HIS A 68 9.77 8.08 -7.19
C HIS A 68 11.22 7.55 -7.16
N ARG A 69 11.55 6.60 -8.04
CA ARG A 69 12.92 6.08 -8.21
C ARG A 69 13.89 7.20 -8.56
N ALA A 70 13.54 8.05 -9.53
CA ALA A 70 14.39 9.17 -9.94
C ALA A 70 14.62 10.18 -8.79
N GLU A 71 13.58 10.49 -8.02
CA GLU A 71 13.67 11.40 -6.88
C GLU A 71 14.48 10.83 -5.71
N LEU A 72 14.37 9.52 -5.44
CA LEU A 72 15.19 8.85 -4.42
C LEU A 72 16.68 8.91 -4.77
N LEU A 73 17.02 8.59 -6.02
CA LEU A 73 18.41 8.62 -6.49
C LEU A 73 18.96 10.06 -6.51
N LYS A 74 18.11 11.05 -6.79
CA LYS A 74 18.48 12.47 -6.75
C LYS A 74 18.69 12.99 -5.33
N SER A 75 17.80 12.65 -4.41
CA SER A 75 17.83 13.14 -3.01
C SER A 75 18.93 12.47 -2.19
N MET A 76 19.16 11.17 -2.41
CA MET A 76 20.15 10.39 -1.68
C MET A 76 21.03 9.60 -2.65
N PRO A 77 22.13 10.21 -3.13
CA PRO A 77 23.11 9.53 -3.96
C PRO A 77 23.66 8.27 -3.27
N GLY A 78 23.70 7.16 -4.02
CA GLY A 78 24.19 5.87 -3.51
C GLY A 78 23.12 4.95 -2.94
N CYS A 79 21.85 5.35 -2.92
CA CYS A 79 20.75 4.39 -2.74
C CYS A 79 20.69 3.44 -3.94
N ILE A 80 20.30 2.19 -3.70
CA ILE A 80 20.05 1.20 -4.75
C ILE A 80 18.54 1.12 -4.92
N VAL A 81 18.04 1.53 -6.08
CA VAL A 81 16.61 1.49 -6.40
C VAL A 81 16.43 0.81 -7.75
N GLU A 82 15.77 -0.34 -7.73
CA GLU A 82 15.49 -1.15 -8.91
C GLU A 82 13.99 -1.29 -9.09
N LEU A 83 13.51 -0.89 -10.26
CA LEU A 83 12.13 -1.10 -10.70
C LEU A 83 12.17 -2.15 -11.81
N ASP A 84 11.36 -3.18 -11.62
CA ASP A 84 11.33 -4.38 -12.43
C ASP A 84 9.90 -4.57 -12.93
N THR A 85 9.76 -4.60 -14.25
CA THR A 85 8.47 -4.65 -14.97
C THR A 85 8.51 -5.80 -15.97
N GLU A 86 7.34 -6.35 -16.27
CA GLU A 86 7.16 -7.41 -17.25
C GLU A 86 6.14 -7.00 -18.30
N GLU A 87 6.29 -7.50 -19.52
CA GLU A 87 5.27 -7.32 -20.55
C GLU A 87 4.24 -8.44 -20.46
N HIS A 88 2.98 -8.08 -20.30
CA HIS A 88 1.87 -9.02 -20.30
C HIS A 88 0.77 -8.51 -21.24
N ASN A 89 0.47 -9.28 -22.29
CA ASN A 89 -0.52 -8.93 -23.32
C ASN A 89 -0.30 -7.57 -24.02
N GLY A 90 0.93 -7.10 -24.10
CA GLY A 90 1.27 -5.80 -24.72
C GLY A 90 1.25 -4.62 -23.74
N ASP A 91 0.85 -4.86 -22.49
CA ASP A 91 0.92 -3.87 -21.42
C ASP A 91 2.14 -4.11 -20.52
N VAL A 92 2.75 -3.02 -20.04
CA VAL A 92 3.85 -3.08 -19.07
C VAL A 92 3.25 -3.22 -17.68
N CYS A 93 3.44 -4.38 -17.06
CA CYS A 93 2.96 -4.69 -15.72
C CYS A 93 4.08 -4.54 -14.69
N PHE A 94 3.72 -4.00 -13.53
CA PHE A 94 4.60 -3.97 -12.37
C PHE A 94 4.91 -5.40 -11.89
N ARG A 95 6.20 -5.70 -11.67
CA ARG A 95 6.63 -6.98 -11.11
C ARG A 95 7.18 -6.81 -9.70
N ARG A 96 8.23 -6.00 -9.54
CA ARG A 96 8.92 -5.80 -8.26
C ARG A 96 9.52 -4.39 -8.15
N PHE A 97 9.56 -3.87 -6.93
CA PHE A 97 10.27 -2.65 -6.58
C PHE A 97 11.22 -2.94 -5.42
N PHE A 98 12.51 -2.74 -5.65
CA PHE A 98 13.54 -2.92 -4.63
C PHE A 98 14.15 -1.58 -4.27
N VAL A 99 14.15 -1.25 -2.98
CA VAL A 99 14.70 -0.01 -2.44
C VAL A 99 15.65 -0.35 -1.30
N THR A 100 16.90 0.06 -1.45
CA THR A 100 17.88 0.05 -0.37
C THR A 100 18.47 1.44 -0.21
N LEU A 101 18.22 2.06 0.94
CA LEU A 101 18.72 3.38 1.23
C LEU A 101 20.18 3.32 1.66
N LYS A 102 21.01 4.25 1.15
CA LYS A 102 22.44 4.32 1.48
C LYS A 102 22.73 4.33 2.98
N PRO A 103 21.99 5.07 3.84
CA PRO A 103 22.21 5.03 5.29
C PRO A 103 21.96 3.63 5.88
N CYS A 104 21.02 2.86 5.35
CA CYS A 104 20.76 1.49 5.79
C CYS A 104 21.94 0.57 5.47
N ILE A 105 22.52 0.71 4.27
CA ILE A 105 23.73 -0.02 3.85
C ILE A 105 24.88 0.32 4.80
N ASP A 106 25.13 1.61 5.01
CA ASP A 106 26.25 2.08 5.81
C ASP A 106 26.14 1.65 7.27
N ARG A 107 24.94 1.76 7.84
CA ARG A 107 24.68 1.33 9.21
C ARG A 107 24.79 -0.18 9.36
N PHE A 108 24.34 -0.94 8.37
CA PHE A 108 24.51 -2.39 8.36
C PHE A 108 26.00 -2.75 8.36
N LEU A 109 26.80 -2.17 7.44
CA LEU A 109 28.23 -2.45 7.35
C LEU A 109 29.02 -2.01 8.60
N GLN A 110 28.63 -0.90 9.24
CA GLN A 110 29.31 -0.38 10.44
C GLN A 110 28.86 -1.07 11.73
N GLY A 111 27.59 -1.46 11.82
CA GLY A 111 26.95 -1.94 13.04
C GLY A 111 26.76 -3.45 13.12
N CYS A 112 26.76 -4.16 12.00
CA CYS A 112 26.64 -5.62 12.02
C CYS A 112 27.93 -6.24 12.52
N ARG A 113 27.84 -6.92 13.67
CA ARG A 113 28.85 -7.91 14.08
C ARG A 113 29.05 -8.90 12.94
N SER A 114 30.30 -9.30 12.70
CA SER A 114 30.66 -10.30 11.70
C SER A 114 29.69 -11.48 11.76
N TYR A 115 29.02 -11.72 10.64
CA TYR A 115 28.02 -12.74 10.44
C TYR A 115 28.43 -14.06 11.13
N ILE A 116 27.78 -14.44 12.24
CA ILE A 116 27.85 -15.81 12.73
C ILE A 116 26.90 -16.59 11.82
N ALA A 117 27.38 -17.01 10.66
CA ALA A 117 26.72 -18.04 9.90
C ALA A 117 26.80 -19.31 10.77
N MET A 118 25.70 -19.65 11.45
CA MET A 118 25.51 -21.04 11.83
C MET A 118 25.32 -21.78 10.51
N ASP A 119 26.43 -22.32 9.98
CA ASP A 119 26.38 -23.39 9.00
C ASP A 119 25.38 -24.43 9.52
N ARG A 120 24.61 -25.04 8.60
CA ARG A 120 23.58 -26.01 8.96
C ARG A 120 24.26 -27.10 9.80
N THR A 121 24.19 -26.96 11.12
CA THR A 121 24.34 -28.07 12.04
C THR A 121 23.28 -29.03 11.60
N TYR A 122 23.74 -30.04 10.87
CA TYR A 122 22.94 -31.16 10.40
C TYR A 122 22.16 -31.65 11.62
N LEU A 123 20.86 -31.32 11.68
CA LEU A 123 20.00 -31.71 12.77
C LEU A 123 19.83 -33.23 12.67
N THR A 124 20.73 -33.98 13.34
CA THR A 124 20.64 -35.45 13.51
C THR A 124 19.52 -35.84 14.49
N GLY A 125 18.64 -34.91 14.87
CA GLY A 125 17.55 -35.12 15.81
C GLY A 125 16.34 -35.83 15.20
N ARG A 126 15.58 -36.51 16.07
CA ARG A 126 14.40 -37.35 15.74
C ARG A 126 13.26 -36.60 15.05
N SER A 127 13.18 -35.29 15.23
CA SER A 127 12.18 -34.44 14.57
C SER A 127 12.84 -33.77 13.38
N ARG A 128 12.59 -34.33 12.19
CA ARG A 128 12.90 -33.65 10.92
C ARG A 128 11.91 -32.51 10.78
N GLY A 129 12.44 -31.28 10.62
CA GLY A 129 11.64 -30.13 10.21
C GLY A 129 11.08 -30.30 8.80
#